data_AF-A0AAJ0CJQ9-F1
#
_entry.id   AF-A0AAJ0CJQ9-F1
#
_cell.length_a   1.000
_cell.length_b   1.000
_cell.length_c   1.000
_cell.angle_alpha   90.00
_cell.angle_beta   90.00
_cell.angle_gamma   90.00
#
_symmetry.space_group_name_H-M   'P 1'
#
loop_
_entity.id
_entity.type
_entity.pdbx_description
1 polymer ?
#
loop_
_entity_poly.entity_id
_entity_poly.type
_entity_poly.pdbx_seq_one_letter_code
_entity_poly.pdbx_strand_id
1 'polypeptide(L)'
;MADSNLKDRLEKLQNMLNKRITLSSLQKPPELSMPDEPPMDWQEQHLDAEKDTTGGQKRPLEDDECSDATLSATSSSGYRSICDDELFIGQPVHRDVKFCSFKQIQQYPEQFIGRENRPRVKPYFARIFEDRVWHFFSLHWPGERGTPRLLVPTTEFLEYLDSINQALGTKLQLPSGPSYDLFNVTFGLGSTPRPRYVGTSECDLADAAREDDIAAFKSAGPYYKCLWEAAWQKTDPPMLPFNLGKAASTAARKQQRIQLRKDMLSKVRKYLNLESEPHQVPVVFISIDIENLEDQPHPVTEIGIAALNTTNTKKVVGGLGGAHWWTKIVSHHLIVRQYAMHVNRKYVQGCPDMFQFGQTEVVDDWHLLGKLRDTIAMHATGERDVVLVGHGIQSDIAHLSKLGFNPSSIPRLIGTVDTQSLHQVWKRGEQPRRLDAVLSDLCIRHSYLHNAGNDATYTLRALVTMAVEGPMPEGETWRIPQLFSLDDVAGLSRGDQIW
;
A
#
# COMPACT_ATOMS: atom_id res chain seq x y z
N MET A 1 8.03 51.00 12.00
CA MET A 1 7.62 50.87 10.59
C MET A 1 7.77 49.43 10.05
N ALA A 2 8.69 48.59 10.56
CA ALA A 2 8.79 47.17 10.18
C ALA A 2 7.58 46.30 10.61
N ASP A 3 6.92 46.66 11.71
CA ASP A 3 5.85 45.86 12.35
C ASP A 3 4.50 45.90 11.60
N SER A 4 4.25 46.95 10.81
CA SER A 4 3.03 47.06 9.99
C SER A 4 3.11 46.18 8.74
N ASN A 5 4.30 46.05 8.16
CA ASN A 5 4.54 45.27 6.94
C ASN A 5 4.41 43.76 7.21
N LEU A 6 4.88 43.28 8.37
CA LEU A 6 4.71 41.88 8.78
C LEU A 6 3.24 41.52 9.02
N LYS A 7 2.46 42.44 9.60
CA LYS A 7 1.04 42.25 9.93
C LYS A 7 0.18 42.15 8.67
N ASP A 8 0.42 43.01 7.68
CA ASP A 8 -0.29 42.99 6.40
C ASP A 8 0.07 41.74 5.56
N ARG A 9 1.32 41.28 5.65
CA ARG A 9 1.80 40.03 5.02
C ARG A 9 1.19 38.79 5.66
N LEU A 10 1.08 38.79 6.98
CA LEU A 10 0.37 37.75 7.74
C LEU A 10 -1.11 37.73 7.37
N GLU A 11 -1.75 38.88 7.18
CA GLU A 11 -3.17 38.99 6.85
C GLU A 11 -3.47 38.51 5.41
N LYS A 12 -2.61 38.83 4.43
CA LYS A 12 -2.67 38.25 3.07
C LYS A 12 -2.46 36.73 3.07
N LEU A 13 -1.46 36.23 3.80
CA LEU A 13 -1.22 34.78 3.93
C LEU A 13 -2.36 34.08 4.67
N GLN A 14 -2.95 34.70 5.68
CA GLN A 14 -4.14 34.20 6.40
C GLN A 14 -5.37 34.10 5.49
N ASN A 15 -5.58 35.09 4.62
CA ASN A 15 -6.65 35.08 3.62
C ASN A 15 -6.45 33.96 2.57
N MET A 16 -5.20 33.64 2.20
CA MET A 16 -4.90 32.51 1.30
C MET A 16 -5.01 31.13 1.97
N LEU A 17 -4.76 31.04 3.28
CA LEU A 17 -4.70 29.78 4.04
C LEU A 17 -5.99 29.42 4.81
N ASN A 18 -6.98 30.32 4.82
CA ASN A 18 -8.31 30.13 5.41
C ASN A 18 -8.32 29.74 6.92
N LYS A 19 -7.43 30.32 7.73
CA LYS A 19 -7.41 30.21 9.21
C LYS A 19 -6.88 31.48 9.90
N ARG A 20 -7.42 31.80 11.09
CA ARG A 20 -6.99 32.94 11.95
C ARG A 20 -5.82 32.52 12.87
N ILE A 21 -4.76 33.33 12.92
CA ILE A 21 -3.63 33.15 13.86
C ILE A 21 -3.53 34.40 14.74
N THR A 22 -3.47 34.23 16.05
CA THR A 22 -3.21 35.31 17.02
C THR A 22 -1.78 35.25 17.55
N LEU A 23 -1.09 36.39 17.53
CA LEU A 23 0.22 36.58 18.16
C LEU A 23 0.03 36.87 19.65
N SER A 24 0.59 36.05 20.54
CA SER A 24 0.70 36.38 21.96
C SER A 24 1.97 37.21 22.18
N SER A 25 1.83 38.33 22.90
CA SER A 25 2.88 39.32 23.12
C SER A 25 4.10 38.76 23.88
N LEU A 26 5.27 39.23 23.44
CA LEU A 26 6.61 39.01 24.00
C LEU A 26 6.64 38.97 25.54
N GLN A 27 7.06 37.84 26.10
CA GLN A 27 7.70 37.81 27.41
C GLN A 27 9.09 37.20 27.24
N LYS A 28 10.08 37.91 27.78
CA LYS A 28 11.50 37.57 27.80
C LYS A 28 11.68 36.17 28.43
N PRO A 29 12.50 35.27 27.87
CA PRO A 29 12.67 33.94 28.45
C PRO A 29 13.37 34.04 29.82
N PRO A 30 13.02 33.18 30.80
CA PRO A 30 13.77 33.08 32.04
C PRO A 30 15.09 32.34 31.82
N GLU A 31 16.18 32.87 32.37
CA GLU A 31 17.43 32.16 32.58
C GLU A 31 17.16 30.93 33.46
N LEU A 32 17.52 29.74 32.98
CA LEU A 32 17.51 28.51 33.75
C LEU A 32 18.89 27.87 33.69
N SER A 33 19.51 27.84 34.87
CA SER A 33 20.77 27.17 35.17
C SER A 33 20.64 25.65 35.05
N MET A 34 21.71 25.03 34.55
CA MET A 34 21.90 23.57 34.54
C MET A 34 22.09 23.03 35.96
N PRO A 35 21.47 21.90 36.32
CA PRO A 35 21.98 21.03 37.37
C PRO A 35 22.74 19.83 36.80
N ASP A 36 23.66 19.34 37.63
CA ASP A 36 24.73 18.38 37.38
C ASP A 36 24.27 16.95 37.03
N GLU A 37 25.13 16.27 36.25
CA GLU A 37 25.28 14.84 35.89
C GLU A 37 24.16 13.77 36.10
N PRO A 38 24.12 12.72 35.24
CA PRO A 38 22.91 11.97 34.94
C PRO A 38 22.73 10.70 35.79
N PRO A 39 21.50 10.20 35.98
CA PRO A 39 21.30 8.79 36.28
C PRO A 39 21.38 7.98 34.97
N MET A 40 22.48 7.24 34.88
CA MET A 40 22.64 5.95 34.22
C MET A 40 21.33 5.15 34.14
N ASP A 41 20.98 4.73 32.93
CA ASP A 41 20.49 3.38 32.56
C ASP A 41 19.52 3.43 31.38
N TRP A 42 20.04 3.46 30.14
CA TRP A 42 19.31 3.13 28.90
C TRP A 42 20.26 2.66 27.76
N GLN A 43 21.43 2.13 28.11
CA GLN A 43 22.42 1.62 27.15
C GLN A 43 22.23 0.14 26.73
N GLU A 44 21.18 -0.54 27.16
CA GLU A 44 21.01 -1.99 26.91
C GLU A 44 19.93 -2.40 25.88
N GLN A 45 19.59 -1.56 24.89
CA GLN A 45 18.64 -2.00 23.84
C GLN A 45 19.05 -1.73 22.37
N HIS A 46 20.32 -1.42 22.10
CA HIS A 46 20.83 -1.36 20.71
C HIS A 46 22.24 -1.94 20.55
N LEU A 47 22.50 -3.07 21.19
CA LEU A 47 23.62 -3.96 20.85
C LEU A 47 23.05 -5.35 20.58
N ASP A 48 22.51 -5.55 19.37
CA ASP A 48 22.32 -6.88 18.77
C ASP A 48 22.02 -6.71 17.28
N ALA A 49 23.04 -6.27 16.53
CA ALA A 49 23.11 -6.46 15.08
C ALA A 49 24.55 -6.19 14.59
N GLU A 50 25.54 -6.95 15.08
CA GLU A 50 26.81 -7.15 14.35
C GLU A 50 27.68 -8.23 15.01
N LYS A 51 27.72 -9.42 14.35
CA LYS A 51 28.65 -10.58 14.42
C LYS A 51 27.85 -11.75 13.81
N ASP A 52 28.22 -12.46 12.75
CA ASP A 52 29.46 -12.85 12.08
C ASP A 52 29.29 -12.61 10.55
N THR A 53 30.30 -12.39 9.71
CA THR A 53 31.42 -13.30 9.44
C THR A 53 32.67 -12.57 8.94
N THR A 54 33.81 -12.89 9.55
CA THR A 54 35.16 -12.60 9.06
C THR A 54 35.59 -13.55 7.94
N GLY A 55 36.33 -13.01 6.95
CA GLY A 55 37.41 -13.75 6.30
C GLY A 55 37.57 -13.52 4.79
N GLY A 56 38.59 -12.74 4.37
CA GLY A 56 39.12 -12.85 3.00
C GLY A 56 39.79 -11.63 2.35
N GLN A 57 41.05 -11.37 2.75
CA GLN A 57 42.16 -10.79 1.95
C GLN A 57 42.16 -9.33 1.44
N LYS A 58 43.21 -8.60 1.87
CA LYS A 58 43.70 -7.28 1.40
C LYS A 58 44.73 -7.42 0.27
N ARG A 59 44.70 -6.48 -0.70
CA ARG A 59 45.80 -5.63 -1.26
C ARG A 59 45.52 -5.23 -2.73
N PRO A 60 46.17 -4.19 -3.31
CA PRO A 60 46.40 -2.82 -2.85
C PRO A 60 45.97 -1.77 -3.91
N LEU A 61 46.11 -0.49 -3.56
CA LEU A 61 45.88 0.72 -4.36
C LEU A 61 46.80 0.78 -5.59
N GLU A 62 46.24 1.16 -6.75
CA GLU A 62 46.97 1.78 -7.85
C GLU A 62 46.19 3.00 -8.33
N ASP A 63 46.91 4.11 -8.40
CA ASP A 63 46.51 5.41 -8.93
C ASP A 63 46.29 5.31 -10.44
N ASP A 64 45.26 5.96 -10.98
CA ASP A 64 45.31 6.43 -12.36
C ASP A 64 44.49 7.70 -12.57
N GLU A 65 45.14 8.62 -13.26
CA GLU A 65 44.82 10.03 -13.37
C GLU A 65 43.64 10.34 -14.32
N CYS A 66 42.86 11.33 -13.89
CA CYS A 66 42.24 12.41 -14.66
C CYS A 66 42.03 12.24 -16.19
N SER A 67 40.76 12.21 -16.60
CA SER A 67 40.36 12.88 -17.84
C SER A 67 39.06 13.65 -17.66
N ASP A 68 39.21 14.95 -17.84
CA ASP A 68 38.27 16.07 -17.85
C ASP A 68 36.97 15.81 -18.63
N ALA A 69 35.82 15.99 -17.96
CA ALA A 69 34.54 16.30 -18.58
C ALA A 69 33.62 16.95 -17.53
N THR A 70 33.52 18.26 -17.61
CA THR A 70 32.65 19.16 -16.85
C THR A 70 31.21 18.64 -16.77
N LEU A 71 30.84 18.01 -15.65
CA LEU A 71 29.46 17.76 -15.26
C LEU A 71 29.22 18.39 -13.89
N SER A 72 28.42 19.46 -13.95
CA SER A 72 27.87 20.20 -12.83
C SER A 72 27.26 19.28 -11.76
N ALA A 73 27.58 19.60 -10.51
CA ALA A 73 27.36 18.85 -9.28
C ALA A 73 25.95 18.23 -9.12
N THR A 74 25.87 16.91 -9.08
CA THR A 74 24.76 16.18 -8.46
C THR A 74 25.00 16.11 -6.95
N SER A 75 24.11 16.73 -6.16
CA SER A 75 24.10 16.56 -4.71
C SER A 75 23.71 15.13 -4.34
N SER A 76 24.24 14.62 -3.23
CA SER A 76 24.06 13.25 -2.74
C SER A 76 22.62 12.87 -2.34
N SER A 77 21.63 13.75 -2.52
CA SER A 77 20.24 13.54 -2.07
C SER A 77 19.27 13.03 -3.15
N GLY A 78 19.69 12.92 -4.41
CA GLY A 78 18.81 12.49 -5.50
C GLY A 78 17.71 13.50 -5.88
N TYR A 79 17.73 14.70 -5.28
CA TYR A 79 16.85 15.81 -5.61
C TYR A 79 17.56 16.82 -6.51
N ARG A 80 16.83 17.40 -7.47
CA ARG A 80 17.33 18.52 -8.26
C ARG A 80 17.26 19.81 -7.44
N SER A 81 18.41 20.40 -7.16
CA SER A 81 18.50 21.75 -6.61
C SER A 81 18.12 22.78 -7.68
N ILE A 82 17.54 23.91 -7.25
CA ILE A 82 17.24 25.05 -8.12
C ILE A 82 18.25 26.14 -7.79
N CYS A 83 18.91 26.69 -8.80
CA CYS A 83 19.77 27.86 -8.63
C CYS A 83 18.93 29.13 -8.72
N ASP A 84 19.22 30.13 -7.90
CA ASP A 84 18.50 31.41 -7.87
C ASP A 84 18.52 32.11 -9.24
N ASP A 85 19.60 31.92 -10.01
CA ASP A 85 19.75 32.44 -11.38
C ASP A 85 18.74 31.84 -12.38
N GLU A 86 18.09 30.71 -12.05
CA GLU A 86 17.05 30.08 -12.86
C GLU A 86 15.62 30.56 -12.50
N LEU A 87 15.48 31.40 -11.47
CA LEU A 87 14.19 31.81 -10.90
C LEU A 87 13.69 33.15 -11.46
N PHE A 88 12.83 33.08 -12.47
CA PHE A 88 12.11 34.25 -13.00
C PHE A 88 10.62 34.19 -12.67
N ILE A 89 10.05 35.32 -12.23
CA ILE A 89 8.63 35.39 -11.85
C ILE A 89 7.75 34.94 -13.01
N GLY A 90 6.85 34.00 -12.71
CA GLY A 90 5.92 33.41 -13.65
C GLY A 90 6.50 32.29 -14.52
N GLN A 91 7.80 31.97 -14.42
CA GLN A 91 8.41 30.89 -15.21
C GLN A 91 8.09 29.50 -14.62
N PRO A 92 7.74 28.51 -15.46
CA PRO A 92 7.55 27.14 -14.99
C PRO A 92 8.90 26.49 -14.69
N VAL A 93 8.97 25.83 -13.55
CA VAL A 93 10.16 25.13 -13.08
C VAL A 93 10.43 23.83 -13.84
N HIS A 94 11.67 23.31 -13.78
CA HIS A 94 12.00 22.01 -14.38
C HIS A 94 11.13 20.88 -13.79
N ARG A 95 10.72 19.92 -14.64
CA ARG A 95 9.77 18.84 -14.27
C ARG A 95 10.28 17.88 -13.18
N ASP A 96 11.59 17.82 -12.99
CA ASP A 96 12.24 16.93 -12.04
C ASP A 96 12.30 17.52 -10.62
N VAL A 97 11.95 18.80 -10.47
CA VAL A 97 11.87 19.43 -9.15
C VAL A 97 10.68 18.84 -8.39
N LYS A 98 10.96 18.41 -7.17
CA LYS A 98 9.98 17.89 -6.22
C LYS A 98 9.45 19.02 -5.37
N PHE A 99 8.16 18.99 -5.09
CA PHE A 99 7.49 20.00 -4.30
C PHE A 99 6.79 19.40 -3.10
N CYS A 100 6.57 20.25 -2.10
CA CYS A 100 5.61 20.04 -1.04
C CYS A 100 4.73 21.30 -0.89
N SER A 101 3.52 21.13 -0.37
CA SER A 101 2.63 22.26 -0.13
C SER A 101 3.07 23.01 1.12
N PHE A 102 3.15 24.34 1.05
CA PHE A 102 3.53 25.13 2.22
C PHE A 102 2.56 24.94 3.39
N LYS A 103 1.27 24.74 3.06
CA LYS A 103 0.24 24.39 4.04
C LYS A 103 0.56 23.09 4.79
N GLN A 104 1.21 22.12 4.16
CA GLN A 104 1.64 20.87 4.79
C GLN A 104 2.89 21.06 5.65
N ILE A 105 3.85 21.86 5.18
CA ILE A 105 5.02 22.25 5.98
C ILE A 105 4.55 22.84 7.32
N GLN A 106 3.60 23.79 7.29
CA GLN A 106 3.06 24.39 8.52
C GLN A 106 2.37 23.40 9.47
N GLN A 107 1.83 22.30 8.92
CA GLN A 107 1.12 21.27 9.69
C GLN A 107 2.04 20.14 10.15
N TYR A 108 3.29 20.11 9.68
CA TYR A 108 4.22 19.03 9.92
C TYR A 108 4.47 18.74 11.41
N PRO A 109 4.65 19.75 12.31
CA PRO A 109 4.90 19.49 13.73
C PRO A 109 3.72 18.81 14.43
N GLU A 110 2.51 19.17 14.02
CA GLU A 110 1.33 18.50 14.53
C GLU A 110 1.30 17.09 13.98
N GLN A 111 1.31 16.91 12.67
CA GLN A 111 0.97 15.63 12.04
C GLN A 111 2.05 14.55 12.15
N PHE A 112 3.33 14.93 12.08
CA PHE A 112 4.43 13.98 11.84
C PHE A 112 5.50 13.97 12.93
N ILE A 113 5.45 14.89 13.90
CA ILE A 113 6.40 14.90 15.03
C ILE A 113 5.80 14.24 16.26
N GLY A 114 6.54 13.32 16.88
CA GLY A 114 6.18 12.63 18.11
C GLY A 114 5.97 13.57 19.30
N ARG A 115 5.25 13.08 20.34
CA ARG A 115 4.87 13.90 21.52
C ARG A 115 6.06 14.48 22.27
N GLU A 116 7.19 13.78 22.26
CA GLU A 116 8.42 14.15 22.95
C GLU A 116 9.14 15.34 22.26
N ASN A 117 9.33 15.26 20.94
CA ASN A 117 10.02 16.32 20.20
C ASN A 117 9.10 17.49 19.80
N ARG A 118 7.79 17.28 19.74
CA ARG A 118 6.84 18.31 19.27
C ARG A 118 6.91 19.63 20.05
N PRO A 119 6.95 19.67 21.39
CA PRO A 119 7.07 20.93 22.15
C PRO A 119 8.35 21.70 21.82
N ARG A 120 9.46 20.98 21.55
CA ARG A 120 10.76 21.55 21.23
C ARG A 120 10.82 22.09 19.79
N VAL A 121 10.15 21.43 18.85
CA VAL A 121 10.16 21.79 17.43
C VAL A 121 9.12 22.85 17.07
N LYS A 122 7.97 22.88 17.75
CA LYS A 122 6.87 23.83 17.49
C LYS A 122 7.32 25.30 17.37
N PRO A 123 8.19 25.83 18.26
CA PRO A 123 8.64 27.22 18.20
C PRO A 123 9.38 27.59 16.90
N TYR A 124 10.03 26.63 16.24
CA TYR A 124 10.69 26.87 14.95
C TYR A 124 9.63 27.08 13.87
N PHE A 125 8.63 26.21 13.78
CA PHE A 125 7.55 26.34 12.80
C PHE A 125 6.62 27.54 13.06
N ALA A 126 6.52 28.02 14.29
CA ALA A 126 5.84 29.28 14.60
C ALA A 126 6.59 30.51 14.03
N ARG A 127 7.91 30.41 13.93
CA ARG A 127 8.84 31.44 13.44
C ARG A 127 9.44 31.08 12.08
N ILE A 128 8.69 30.30 11.29
CA ILE A 128 9.17 29.70 10.03
C ILE A 128 9.64 30.72 8.99
N PHE A 129 9.27 32.00 9.14
CA PHE A 129 9.66 33.11 8.26
C PHE A 129 10.80 33.98 8.81
N GLU A 130 11.27 33.75 10.05
CA GLU A 130 12.28 34.60 10.70
C GLU A 130 13.70 34.16 10.35
N ASP A 131 13.94 32.84 10.35
CA ASP A 131 15.30 32.28 10.25
C ASP A 131 15.69 31.88 8.82
N ARG A 132 14.80 32.04 7.84
CA ARG A 132 15.09 31.73 6.43
C ARG A 132 14.17 32.39 5.42
N VAL A 133 14.67 32.48 4.21
CA VAL A 133 13.90 32.84 3.01
C VAL A 133 13.37 31.57 2.35
N TRP A 134 12.10 31.58 1.95
CA TRP A 134 11.45 30.49 1.22
C TRP A 134 11.17 30.91 -0.23
N HIS A 135 11.43 30.03 -1.20
CA HIS A 135 11.01 30.25 -2.59
C HIS A 135 9.64 29.64 -2.85
N PHE A 136 8.72 30.49 -3.27
CA PHE A 136 7.34 30.09 -3.48
C PHE A 136 7.02 29.88 -4.95
N PHE A 137 6.23 28.82 -5.18
CA PHE A 137 5.71 28.45 -6.48
C PHE A 137 4.21 28.35 -6.41
N SER A 138 3.52 28.87 -7.42
CA SER A 138 2.07 28.80 -7.53
C SER A 138 1.67 27.78 -8.59
N LEU A 139 0.63 27.00 -8.27
CA LEU A 139 -0.04 26.10 -9.21
C LEU A 139 -1.54 26.36 -9.15
N HIS A 140 -2.18 26.49 -10.32
CA HIS A 140 -3.61 26.76 -10.45
C HIS A 140 -4.36 25.54 -10.98
N TRP A 141 -5.64 25.41 -10.60
CA TRP A 141 -6.51 24.40 -11.19
C TRP A 141 -6.85 24.77 -12.65
N PRO A 142 -6.74 23.85 -13.63
CA PRO A 142 -6.88 24.21 -15.05
C PRO A 142 -8.35 24.33 -15.53
N GLY A 143 -9.34 24.03 -14.69
CA GLY A 143 -10.76 24.04 -15.05
C GLY A 143 -11.53 25.33 -14.67
N GLU A 144 -11.22 25.91 -13.52
CA GLU A 144 -11.86 27.11 -12.95
C GLU A 144 -10.82 27.88 -12.14
N ARG A 145 -10.94 29.23 -12.07
CA ARG A 145 -10.06 30.07 -11.23
C ARG A 145 -10.40 29.87 -9.75
N GLY A 146 -9.92 28.76 -9.19
CA GLY A 146 -9.91 28.49 -7.75
C GLY A 146 -8.68 29.07 -7.06
N THR A 147 -8.60 28.90 -5.75
CA THR A 147 -7.45 29.34 -4.94
C THR A 147 -6.17 28.61 -5.38
N PRO A 148 -5.08 29.33 -5.70
CA PRO A 148 -3.80 28.69 -6.05
C PRO A 148 -3.22 27.88 -4.90
N ARG A 149 -2.46 26.84 -5.25
CA ARG A 149 -1.65 26.07 -4.31
C ARG A 149 -0.27 26.70 -4.22
N LEU A 150 0.12 27.04 -2.99
CA LEU A 150 1.44 27.56 -2.69
C LEU A 150 2.38 26.40 -2.36
N LEU A 151 3.38 26.21 -3.20
CA LEU A 151 4.32 25.11 -3.16
C LEU A 151 5.74 25.63 -2.88
N VAL A 152 6.54 24.76 -2.30
CA VAL A 152 7.96 24.99 -2.02
C VAL A 152 8.76 23.76 -2.47
N PRO A 153 9.97 23.92 -3.00
CA PRO A 153 10.85 22.80 -3.30
C PRO A 153 11.04 21.88 -2.09
N THR A 154 10.97 20.57 -2.29
CA THR A 154 11.16 19.59 -1.21
C THR A 154 12.54 19.73 -0.56
N THR A 155 13.56 20.12 -1.34
CA THR A 155 14.93 20.38 -0.85
C THR A 155 14.96 21.46 0.21
N GLU A 156 14.27 22.57 -0.01
CA GLU A 156 14.20 23.65 0.98
C GLU A 156 13.57 23.16 2.28
N PHE A 157 12.54 22.31 2.22
CA PHE A 157 11.96 21.77 3.44
C PHE A 157 12.91 20.82 4.18
N LEU A 158 13.64 19.97 3.44
CA LEU A 158 14.66 19.08 4.01
C LEU A 158 15.77 19.88 4.73
N GLU A 159 16.31 20.91 4.09
CA GLU A 159 17.31 21.80 4.69
C GLU A 159 16.82 22.45 5.99
N TYR A 160 15.53 22.78 6.06
CA TYR A 160 14.91 23.32 7.26
C TYR A 160 14.74 22.27 8.37
N LEU A 161 14.42 21.02 8.02
CA LEU A 161 14.43 19.94 9.01
C LEU A 161 15.85 19.69 9.52
N ASP A 162 16.86 19.77 8.65
CA ASP A 162 18.26 19.59 9.01
C ASP A 162 18.77 20.69 9.94
N SER A 163 18.39 21.95 9.73
CA SER A 163 18.76 23.04 10.65
C SER A 163 18.14 22.86 12.04
N ILE A 164 16.89 22.39 12.11
CA ILE A 164 16.23 22.05 13.38
C ILE A 164 16.93 20.85 14.04
N ASN A 165 17.30 19.84 13.25
CA ASN A 165 18.04 18.67 13.74
C ASN A 165 19.37 19.04 14.37
N GLN A 166 20.13 19.92 13.72
CA GLN A 166 21.38 20.44 14.24
C GLN A 166 21.17 21.24 15.54
N ALA A 167 20.15 22.08 15.60
CA ALA A 167 19.87 22.91 16.77
C ALA A 167 19.35 22.12 17.99
N LEU A 168 18.59 21.04 17.76
CA LEU A 168 17.91 20.30 18.83
C LEU A 168 18.49 18.90 19.10
N GLY A 169 19.45 18.44 18.31
CA GLY A 169 19.94 17.06 18.35
C GLY A 169 18.86 16.04 17.98
N THR A 170 17.96 16.40 17.07
CA THR A 170 16.86 15.53 16.60
C THR A 170 17.20 14.85 15.28
N LYS A 171 16.33 13.92 14.84
CA LYS A 171 16.41 13.24 13.53
C LYS A 171 15.09 13.35 12.76
N LEU A 172 14.57 14.56 12.61
CA LEU A 172 13.40 14.88 11.80
C LEU A 172 13.69 14.59 10.33
N GLN A 173 12.79 13.89 9.66
CA GLN A 173 12.90 13.50 8.25
C GLN A 173 11.51 13.54 7.60
N LEU A 174 11.43 13.43 6.27
CA LEU A 174 10.15 13.21 5.62
C LEU A 174 9.48 11.95 6.18
N PRO A 175 8.15 11.95 6.35
CA PRO A 175 7.46 10.78 6.88
C PRO A 175 7.58 9.60 5.93
N SER A 176 7.71 8.39 6.47
CA SER A 176 7.76 7.17 5.67
C SER A 176 6.36 6.72 5.23
N GLY A 177 6.31 5.80 4.26
CA GLY A 177 5.06 5.19 3.79
C GLY A 177 4.18 6.17 2.99
N PRO A 178 2.84 6.01 3.01
CA PRO A 178 1.94 6.78 2.14
C PRO A 178 2.00 8.32 2.33
N SER A 179 2.50 8.78 3.48
CA SER A 179 2.65 10.22 3.76
C SER A 179 3.89 10.85 3.10
N TYR A 180 4.86 10.04 2.66
CA TYR A 180 6.05 10.52 1.95
C TYR A 180 5.69 11.32 0.71
N ASP A 181 4.72 10.79 -0.04
CA ASP A 181 4.21 11.36 -1.28
C ASP A 181 3.58 12.75 -1.13
N LEU A 182 3.17 13.14 0.09
CA LEU A 182 2.65 14.49 0.34
C LEU A 182 3.74 15.55 0.22
N PHE A 183 4.96 15.19 0.63
CA PHE A 183 6.09 16.10 0.64
C PHE A 183 7.01 15.95 -0.59
N ASN A 184 6.63 15.11 -1.55
CA ASN A 184 7.48 14.72 -2.67
C ASN A 184 6.70 14.60 -4.01
N VAL A 185 5.96 15.66 -4.38
CA VAL A 185 5.13 15.66 -5.59
C VAL A 185 5.87 16.24 -6.81
N THR A 186 5.53 15.76 -8.02
CA THR A 186 6.02 16.28 -9.31
C THR A 186 4.89 16.67 -10.24
N PHE A 187 5.20 17.61 -11.14
CA PHE A 187 4.28 18.11 -12.16
C PHE A 187 5.00 18.24 -13.51
N GLY A 188 4.24 18.26 -14.61
CA GLY A 188 4.79 18.49 -15.96
C GLY A 188 4.94 17.27 -16.86
N LEU A 189 4.47 16.10 -16.45
CA LEU A 189 4.46 14.91 -17.32
C LEU A 189 3.44 15.10 -18.46
N GLY A 190 3.79 14.68 -19.67
CA GLY A 190 2.90 14.78 -20.85
C GLY A 190 2.45 16.21 -21.18
N SER A 191 3.35 17.18 -20.99
CA SER A 191 3.10 18.62 -21.21
C SER A 191 2.01 19.22 -20.32
N THR A 192 1.66 18.58 -19.21
CA THR A 192 0.74 19.15 -18.22
C THR A 192 1.34 20.37 -17.50
N PRO A 193 0.53 21.22 -16.85
CA PRO A 193 1.01 22.40 -16.14
C PRO A 193 2.06 22.12 -15.07
N ARG A 194 2.97 23.06 -14.87
CA ARG A 194 4.05 23.01 -13.88
C ARG A 194 3.97 24.20 -12.92
N PRO A 195 4.42 24.04 -11.65
CA PRO A 195 4.52 25.13 -10.71
C PRO A 195 5.37 26.27 -11.27
N ARG A 196 4.89 27.51 -11.09
CA ARG A 196 5.56 28.72 -11.55
C ARG A 196 6.08 29.52 -10.38
N TYR A 197 7.30 30.02 -10.49
CA TYR A 197 7.91 30.82 -9.43
C TYR A 197 7.12 32.12 -9.23
N VAL A 198 6.76 32.45 -7.98
CA VAL A 198 5.97 33.65 -7.64
C VAL A 198 6.69 34.65 -6.75
N GLY A 199 7.89 34.32 -6.28
CA GLY A 199 8.71 35.17 -5.42
C GLY A 199 9.10 34.48 -4.12
N THR A 200 9.72 35.23 -3.23
CA THR A 200 10.20 34.73 -1.94
C THR A 200 9.28 35.13 -0.79
N SER A 201 9.52 34.55 0.40
CA SER A 201 8.90 35.02 1.65
C SER A 201 9.21 36.47 1.99
N GLU A 202 10.18 37.11 1.33
CA GLU A 202 10.59 38.50 1.53
C GLU A 202 9.94 39.49 0.58
N CYS A 203 9.25 39.05 -0.47
CA CYS A 203 8.55 39.91 -1.42
C CYS A 203 7.02 39.72 -1.41
N ASP A 204 6.30 40.63 -2.06
CA ASP A 204 4.90 40.37 -2.46
C ASP A 204 4.90 39.26 -3.53
N LEU A 205 4.05 38.25 -3.34
CA LEU A 205 3.93 37.13 -4.29
C LEU A 205 3.16 37.55 -5.54
N ALA A 206 3.73 37.29 -6.70
CA ALA A 206 3.12 37.60 -7.99
C ALA A 206 2.00 36.63 -8.38
N ASP A 207 1.02 37.12 -9.16
CA ASP A 207 0.04 36.25 -9.81
C ASP A 207 0.66 35.56 -11.03
N ALA A 208 0.87 34.25 -10.92
CA ALA A 208 1.43 33.41 -11.97
C ALA A 208 0.38 32.58 -12.72
N ALA A 209 -0.92 32.88 -12.61
CA ALA A 209 -1.92 32.25 -13.47
C ALA A 209 -1.63 32.57 -14.95
N ARG A 210 -1.62 31.55 -15.81
CA ARG A 210 -1.39 31.70 -17.26
C ARG A 210 -2.40 30.87 -18.04
N GLU A 211 -2.95 31.45 -19.10
CA GLU A 211 -3.90 30.76 -19.98
C GLU A 211 -3.27 29.54 -20.68
N ASP A 212 -1.97 29.60 -20.93
CA ASP A 212 -1.20 28.49 -21.50
C ASP A 212 -1.26 27.22 -20.65
N ASP A 213 -1.37 27.33 -19.32
CA ASP A 213 -1.49 26.16 -18.44
C ASP A 213 -2.84 25.47 -18.63
N ILE A 214 -3.91 26.24 -18.89
CA ILE A 214 -5.23 25.71 -19.21
C ILE A 214 -5.19 24.98 -20.55
N ALA A 215 -4.55 25.58 -21.56
CA ALA A 215 -4.39 24.98 -22.89
C ALA A 215 -3.54 23.70 -22.85
N ALA A 216 -2.44 23.73 -22.10
CA ALA A 216 -1.55 22.60 -21.88
C ALA A 216 -2.27 21.43 -21.17
N PHE A 217 -3.04 21.73 -20.13
CA PHE A 217 -3.83 20.69 -19.46
C PHE A 217 -4.93 20.13 -20.37
N LYS A 218 -5.67 20.98 -21.11
CA LYS A 218 -6.74 20.52 -22.02
C LYS A 218 -6.21 19.61 -23.13
N SER A 219 -5.04 19.94 -23.69
CA SER A 219 -4.40 19.17 -24.76
C SER A 219 -3.68 17.90 -24.29
N ALA A 220 -3.37 17.78 -23.00
CA ALA A 220 -2.72 16.59 -22.44
C ALA A 220 -3.57 15.31 -22.57
N GLY A 221 -2.89 14.17 -22.76
CA GLY A 221 -3.54 12.86 -22.82
C GLY A 221 -4.23 12.46 -21.50
N PRO A 222 -5.29 11.62 -21.54
CA PRO A 222 -6.07 11.26 -20.34
C PRO A 222 -5.25 10.68 -19.19
N TYR A 223 -4.22 9.89 -19.50
CA TYR A 223 -3.28 9.33 -18.53
C TYR A 223 -2.53 10.43 -17.76
N TYR A 224 -2.00 11.43 -18.46
CA TYR A 224 -1.23 12.52 -17.86
C TYR A 224 -2.10 13.48 -17.05
N LYS A 225 -3.36 13.71 -17.49
CA LYS A 225 -4.36 14.44 -16.70
C LYS A 225 -4.61 13.77 -15.37
N CYS A 226 -4.85 12.45 -15.37
CA CYS A 226 -5.07 11.67 -14.16
C CYS A 226 -3.88 11.74 -13.19
N LEU A 227 -2.64 11.60 -13.70
CA LEU A 227 -1.43 11.75 -12.88
C LEU A 227 -1.29 13.15 -12.28
N TRP A 228 -1.59 14.19 -13.07
CA TRP A 228 -1.54 15.58 -12.60
C TRP A 228 -2.60 15.86 -11.53
N GLU A 229 -3.83 15.37 -11.72
CA GLU A 229 -4.91 15.48 -10.74
C GLU A 229 -4.56 14.76 -9.44
N ALA A 230 -3.98 13.56 -9.52
CA ALA A 230 -3.50 12.83 -8.34
C ALA A 230 -2.42 13.60 -7.58
N ALA A 231 -1.47 14.23 -8.29
CA ALA A 231 -0.45 15.09 -7.68
C ALA A 231 -1.08 16.36 -7.06
N TRP A 232 -2.06 16.97 -7.73
CA TRP A 232 -2.81 18.13 -7.22
C TRP A 232 -3.52 17.81 -5.90
N GLN A 233 -4.23 16.68 -5.83
CA GLN A 233 -4.92 16.26 -4.60
C GLN A 233 -3.97 16.08 -3.41
N LYS A 234 -2.73 15.64 -3.67
CA LYS A 234 -1.69 15.52 -2.64
C LYS A 234 -1.21 16.87 -2.10
N THR A 235 -1.45 18.01 -2.77
CA THR A 235 -1.02 19.34 -2.30
C THR A 235 -1.96 19.99 -1.27
N ASP A 236 -3.18 19.46 -1.14
CA ASP A 236 -4.13 19.90 -0.12
C ASP A 236 -5.01 18.73 0.33
N PRO A 237 -4.42 17.71 0.97
CA PRO A 237 -5.19 16.60 1.47
C PRO A 237 -6.15 17.11 2.56
N PRO A 238 -7.38 16.56 2.65
CA PRO A 238 -8.29 16.88 3.74
C PRO A 238 -7.57 16.61 5.08
N MET A 239 -7.67 17.56 6.02
CA MET A 239 -6.94 17.49 7.29
C MET A 239 -7.08 16.11 7.94
N LEU A 240 -5.97 15.44 8.17
CA LEU A 240 -5.96 14.25 9.02
C LEU A 240 -6.28 14.71 10.46
N PRO A 241 -7.40 14.28 11.07
CA PRO A 241 -7.82 14.82 12.36
C PRO A 241 -6.79 14.49 13.45
N PHE A 242 -6.21 15.52 14.04
CA PHE A 242 -5.24 15.41 15.12
C PHE A 242 -5.95 15.38 16.48
N ASN A 243 -5.86 14.23 17.16
CA ASN A 243 -6.08 14.00 18.61
C ASN A 243 -7.44 14.22 19.30
N LEU A 244 -8.57 14.34 18.59
CA LEU A 244 -9.92 14.18 19.20
C LEU A 244 -10.66 12.90 18.78
N GLY A 245 -10.02 12.03 17.98
CA GLY A 245 -10.71 10.94 17.30
C GLY A 245 -10.00 9.59 17.30
N LYS A 246 -9.05 9.27 18.18
CA LYS A 246 -8.45 7.92 18.14
C LYS A 246 -9.50 6.82 18.35
N ALA A 247 -10.51 7.01 19.20
CA ALA A 247 -11.61 6.05 19.36
C ALA A 247 -12.66 6.18 18.25
N ALA A 248 -13.18 7.39 17.98
CA ALA A 248 -14.25 7.60 16.98
C ALA A 248 -13.79 7.38 15.53
N SER A 249 -12.56 7.77 15.14
CA SER A 249 -12.00 7.47 13.83
C SER A 249 -11.51 6.03 13.71
N THR A 250 -11.07 5.36 14.80
CA THR A 250 -10.79 3.92 14.76
C THR A 250 -12.07 3.12 14.68
N ALA A 251 -13.13 3.51 15.40
CA ALA A 251 -14.45 2.92 15.32
C ALA A 251 -15.08 3.15 13.94
N ALA A 252 -14.99 4.35 13.37
CA ALA A 252 -15.45 4.64 12.01
C ALA A 252 -14.65 3.84 10.97
N ARG A 253 -13.32 3.77 11.07
CA ARG A 253 -12.48 2.93 10.19
C ARG A 253 -12.78 1.44 10.38
N LYS A 254 -13.04 1.00 11.61
CA LYS A 254 -13.44 -0.37 11.93
C LYS A 254 -14.79 -0.68 11.30
N GLN A 255 -15.76 0.21 11.43
CA GLN A 255 -17.08 0.10 10.81
C GLN A 255 -16.97 0.09 9.28
N GLN A 256 -16.12 0.95 8.70
CA GLN A 256 -15.85 0.96 7.27
C GLN A 256 -15.22 -0.36 6.80
N ARG A 257 -14.25 -0.92 7.53
CA ARG A 257 -13.68 -2.25 7.21
C ARG A 257 -14.73 -3.35 7.30
N ILE A 258 -15.58 -3.34 8.33
CA ILE A 258 -16.69 -4.29 8.47
C ILE A 258 -17.63 -4.15 7.28
N GLN A 259 -17.97 -2.93 6.87
CA GLN A 259 -18.83 -2.67 5.72
C GLN A 259 -18.21 -3.19 4.42
N LEU A 260 -16.93 -2.89 4.16
CA LEU A 260 -16.21 -3.38 2.97
C LEU A 260 -16.21 -4.92 2.89
N ARG A 261 -16.05 -5.59 4.03
CA ARG A 261 -16.12 -7.06 4.09
C ARG A 261 -17.54 -7.59 3.87
N LYS A 262 -18.58 -6.89 4.37
CA LYS A 262 -19.99 -7.22 4.09
C LYS A 262 -20.30 -7.06 2.61
N ASP A 263 -19.83 -5.98 2.00
CA ASP A 263 -19.99 -5.72 0.57
C ASP A 263 -19.26 -6.78 -0.26
N MET A 264 -18.09 -7.26 0.20
CA MET A 264 -17.39 -8.38 -0.42
C MET A 264 -18.23 -9.66 -0.39
N LEU A 265 -18.83 -10.03 0.75
CA LEU A 265 -19.72 -11.19 0.83
C LEU A 265 -20.93 -11.07 -0.09
N SER A 266 -21.58 -9.89 -0.12
CA SER A 266 -22.69 -9.62 -1.02
C SER A 266 -22.29 -9.77 -2.49
N LYS A 267 -21.13 -9.24 -2.88
CA LYS A 267 -20.57 -9.40 -4.24
C LYS A 267 -20.33 -10.87 -4.58
N VAL A 268 -19.69 -11.64 -3.70
CA VAL A 268 -19.44 -13.07 -3.92
C VAL A 268 -20.75 -13.83 -4.10
N ARG A 269 -21.76 -13.56 -3.26
CA ARG A 269 -23.09 -14.16 -3.38
C ARG A 269 -23.75 -13.82 -4.71
N LYS A 270 -23.68 -12.56 -5.14
CA LYS A 270 -24.16 -12.12 -6.45
C LYS A 270 -23.44 -12.84 -7.60
N TYR A 271 -22.12 -12.96 -7.55
CA TYR A 271 -21.31 -13.65 -8.56
C TYR A 271 -21.59 -15.16 -8.63
N LEU A 272 -21.94 -15.78 -7.50
CA LEU A 272 -22.41 -17.17 -7.42
C LEU A 272 -23.88 -17.35 -7.80
N ASN A 273 -24.60 -16.28 -8.17
CA ASN A 273 -26.05 -16.28 -8.46
C ASN A 273 -26.91 -16.75 -7.27
N LEU A 274 -26.51 -16.38 -6.05
CA LEU A 274 -27.25 -16.64 -4.81
C LEU A 274 -28.21 -15.51 -4.43
N GLU A 275 -28.16 -14.39 -5.15
CA GLU A 275 -28.99 -13.20 -4.93
C GLU A 275 -30.09 -13.09 -6.00
N SER A 276 -31.15 -12.34 -5.71
CA SER A 276 -32.32 -12.14 -6.59
C SER A 276 -31.95 -11.59 -7.96
N GLU A 277 -30.95 -10.69 -8.00
CA GLU A 277 -30.43 -10.09 -9.23
C GLU A 277 -29.08 -10.72 -9.59
N PRO A 278 -29.04 -11.66 -10.55
CA PRO A 278 -27.81 -12.32 -10.94
C PRO A 278 -26.84 -11.33 -11.60
N HIS A 279 -25.55 -11.61 -11.48
CA HIS A 279 -24.55 -10.90 -12.29
C HIS A 279 -24.77 -11.23 -13.77
N GLN A 280 -24.79 -10.21 -14.63
CA GLN A 280 -25.21 -10.36 -16.04
C GLN A 280 -24.25 -11.26 -16.84
N VAL A 281 -22.97 -11.22 -16.49
CA VAL A 281 -21.92 -12.02 -17.12
C VAL A 281 -21.57 -13.18 -16.19
N PRO A 282 -21.37 -14.41 -16.69
CA PRO A 282 -20.82 -15.47 -15.87
C PRO A 282 -19.45 -15.11 -15.28
N VAL A 283 -19.18 -15.61 -14.07
CA VAL A 283 -17.96 -15.33 -13.32
C VAL A 283 -17.12 -16.60 -13.20
N VAL A 284 -15.80 -16.45 -13.26
CA VAL A 284 -14.84 -17.48 -12.89
C VAL A 284 -14.07 -16.99 -11.67
N PHE A 285 -14.12 -17.76 -10.58
CA PHE A 285 -13.26 -17.55 -9.43
C PHE A 285 -11.96 -18.31 -9.66
N ILE A 286 -10.82 -17.64 -9.49
CA ILE A 286 -9.49 -18.25 -9.58
C ILE A 286 -8.79 -17.99 -8.26
N SER A 287 -8.53 -19.03 -7.48
CA SER A 287 -7.67 -18.96 -6.30
C SER A 287 -6.25 -19.29 -6.67
N ILE A 288 -5.30 -18.53 -6.14
CA ILE A 288 -3.86 -18.78 -6.27
C ILE A 288 -3.24 -18.77 -4.89
N ASP A 289 -2.39 -19.74 -4.62
CA ASP A 289 -1.59 -19.84 -3.40
C ASP A 289 -0.13 -20.14 -3.80
N ILE A 290 0.83 -19.54 -3.10
CA ILE A 290 2.26 -19.63 -3.44
C ILE A 290 3.08 -19.96 -2.21
N GLU A 291 3.80 -21.08 -2.28
CA GLU A 291 4.77 -21.48 -1.26
C GLU A 291 6.19 -21.08 -1.67
N ASN A 292 6.97 -20.61 -0.70
CA ASN A 292 8.37 -20.23 -0.88
C ASN A 292 9.23 -20.92 0.17
N LEU A 293 10.53 -21.10 -0.10
CA LEU A 293 11.43 -21.59 0.94
C LEU A 293 11.52 -20.62 2.13
N GLU A 294 11.65 -21.17 3.32
CA GLU A 294 11.80 -20.42 4.58
C GLU A 294 13.13 -19.66 4.68
N ASP A 295 14.16 -20.08 3.96
CA ASP A 295 15.48 -19.44 3.96
C ASP A 295 15.62 -18.43 2.80
N GLN A 296 16.39 -17.37 3.03
CA GLN A 296 16.72 -16.38 2.00
C GLN A 296 17.39 -17.08 0.79
N PRO A 297 17.02 -16.74 -0.46
CA PRO A 297 16.25 -15.57 -0.89
C PRO A 297 14.72 -15.78 -0.97
N HIS A 298 14.17 -16.82 -0.35
CA HIS A 298 12.77 -17.23 -0.45
C HIS A 298 12.30 -17.48 -1.89
N PRO A 299 12.98 -18.35 -2.65
CA PRO A 299 12.51 -18.71 -3.99
C PRO A 299 11.14 -19.39 -3.93
N VAL A 300 10.34 -19.18 -4.97
CA VAL A 300 9.06 -19.86 -5.17
C VAL A 300 9.32 -21.36 -5.37
N THR A 301 8.59 -22.17 -4.63
CA THR A 301 8.72 -23.63 -4.63
C THR A 301 7.51 -24.30 -5.27
N GLU A 302 6.32 -23.80 -4.95
CA GLU A 302 5.05 -24.38 -5.38
C GLU A 302 4.07 -23.26 -5.76
N ILE A 303 3.24 -23.52 -6.75
CA ILE A 303 2.10 -22.65 -7.09
C ILE A 303 0.85 -23.53 -7.19
N GLY A 304 -0.13 -23.21 -6.36
CA GLY A 304 -1.47 -23.78 -6.41
C GLY A 304 -2.41 -22.88 -7.18
N ILE A 305 -3.22 -23.46 -8.06
CA ILE A 305 -4.27 -22.75 -8.78
C ILE A 305 -5.54 -23.56 -8.72
N ALA A 306 -6.63 -22.97 -8.25
CA ALA A 306 -7.94 -23.60 -8.26
C ALA A 306 -8.95 -22.68 -8.95
N ALA A 307 -9.80 -23.21 -9.82
CA ALA A 307 -10.75 -22.42 -10.58
C ALA A 307 -12.18 -22.98 -10.47
N LEU A 308 -13.15 -22.09 -10.24
CA LEU A 308 -14.57 -22.39 -10.24
C LEU A 308 -15.31 -21.51 -11.23
N ASN A 309 -15.79 -22.12 -12.32
CA ASN A 309 -16.65 -21.44 -13.29
C ASN A 309 -18.12 -21.57 -12.87
N THR A 310 -18.80 -20.44 -12.65
CA THR A 310 -20.20 -20.44 -12.16
C THR A 310 -21.20 -20.93 -13.19
N THR A 311 -20.84 -21.08 -14.47
CA THR A 311 -21.72 -21.78 -15.43
C THR A 311 -21.86 -23.27 -15.09
N ASN A 312 -20.86 -23.86 -14.44
CA ASN A 312 -20.87 -25.28 -14.07
C ASN A 312 -21.70 -25.55 -12.81
N THR A 313 -21.96 -24.51 -12.01
CA THR A 313 -22.81 -24.62 -10.80
C THR A 313 -24.30 -24.47 -11.12
N LYS A 314 -24.68 -23.74 -12.18
CA LYS A 314 -26.09 -23.57 -12.61
C LYS A 314 -26.83 -24.89 -12.87
N LYS A 315 -26.11 -25.95 -13.25
CA LYS A 315 -26.69 -27.26 -13.58
C LYS A 315 -26.73 -28.23 -12.39
N VAL A 316 -26.27 -27.81 -11.22
CA VAL A 316 -26.08 -28.68 -10.04
C VAL A 316 -26.68 -28.00 -8.81
N VAL A 317 -27.56 -28.69 -8.09
CA VAL A 317 -28.03 -28.21 -6.79
C VAL A 317 -26.84 -28.18 -5.83
N GLY A 318 -26.60 -27.03 -5.19
CA GLY A 318 -25.36 -26.80 -4.42
C GLY A 318 -25.10 -27.76 -3.27
N GLY A 319 -26.12 -28.42 -2.73
CA GLY A 319 -26.00 -29.24 -1.53
C GLY A 319 -25.68 -28.40 -0.30
N LEU A 320 -25.48 -29.05 0.84
CA LEU A 320 -25.18 -28.37 2.10
C LEU A 320 -23.86 -27.59 1.98
N GLY A 321 -23.89 -26.28 2.27
CA GLY A 321 -22.71 -25.40 2.19
C GLY A 321 -22.05 -25.34 0.81
N GLY A 322 -22.77 -25.68 -0.26
CA GLY A 322 -22.23 -25.70 -1.62
C GLY A 322 -21.34 -26.91 -1.94
N ALA A 323 -21.41 -27.98 -1.14
CA ALA A 323 -20.56 -29.16 -1.28
C ALA A 323 -20.55 -29.78 -2.69
N HIS A 324 -21.69 -29.81 -3.38
CA HIS A 324 -21.75 -30.35 -4.74
C HIS A 324 -21.04 -29.46 -5.76
N TRP A 325 -20.97 -28.14 -5.52
CA TRP A 325 -20.23 -27.22 -6.38
C TRP A 325 -18.73 -27.37 -6.21
N TRP A 326 -18.24 -27.89 -5.09
CA TRP A 326 -16.81 -28.20 -4.92
C TRP A 326 -16.32 -29.22 -5.95
N THR A 327 -17.19 -30.13 -6.41
CA THR A 327 -16.86 -31.10 -7.48
C THR A 327 -16.63 -30.44 -8.85
N LYS A 328 -16.95 -29.15 -8.99
CA LYS A 328 -16.74 -28.36 -10.21
C LYS A 328 -15.51 -27.47 -10.13
N ILE A 329 -14.76 -27.53 -9.04
CA ILE A 329 -13.46 -26.87 -8.92
C ILE A 329 -12.43 -27.68 -9.71
N VAL A 330 -11.68 -27.00 -10.58
CA VAL A 330 -10.54 -27.57 -11.30
C VAL A 330 -9.27 -27.06 -10.64
N SER A 331 -8.43 -27.97 -10.19
CA SER A 331 -7.22 -27.67 -9.42
C SER A 331 -5.96 -28.05 -10.17
N HIS A 332 -4.92 -27.24 -10.00
CA HIS A 332 -3.59 -27.39 -10.57
C HIS A 332 -2.57 -27.19 -9.47
N HIS A 333 -1.50 -27.97 -9.52
CA HIS A 333 -0.40 -27.87 -8.58
C HIS A 333 0.91 -27.92 -9.35
N LEU A 334 1.68 -26.83 -9.31
CA LEU A 334 2.96 -26.70 -9.99
C LEU A 334 4.07 -26.74 -8.94
N ILE A 335 5.08 -27.59 -9.14
CA ILE A 335 6.31 -27.59 -8.35
C ILE A 335 7.46 -27.12 -9.24
N VAL A 336 8.31 -26.24 -8.70
CA VAL A 336 9.54 -25.81 -9.36
C VAL A 336 10.60 -26.89 -9.23
N ARG A 337 11.04 -27.48 -10.36
CA ARG A 337 11.93 -28.64 -10.42
C ARG A 337 13.20 -28.46 -9.57
N GLN A 338 13.80 -27.28 -9.63
CA GLN A 338 15.03 -26.93 -8.91
C GLN A 338 14.87 -27.06 -7.39
N TYR A 339 13.65 -26.87 -6.88
CA TYR A 339 13.33 -26.87 -5.47
C TYR A 339 12.45 -28.06 -5.04
N ALA A 340 12.13 -28.99 -5.94
CA ALA A 340 11.24 -30.12 -5.66
C ALA A 340 11.70 -31.02 -4.49
N MET A 341 12.99 -31.04 -4.17
CA MET A 341 13.56 -31.79 -3.05
C MET A 341 13.64 -30.97 -1.73
N HIS A 342 13.32 -29.69 -1.78
CA HIS A 342 13.38 -28.80 -0.63
C HIS A 342 11.98 -28.69 -0.02
N VAL A 343 11.86 -29.12 1.24
CA VAL A 343 10.61 -29.09 1.99
C VAL A 343 10.82 -28.20 3.21
N ASN A 344 9.95 -27.21 3.39
CA ASN A 344 9.93 -26.37 4.58
C ASN A 344 9.67 -27.21 5.83
N ARG A 345 10.42 -26.92 6.91
CA ARG A 345 10.36 -27.67 8.18
C ARG A 345 10.60 -26.81 9.42
N LYS A 346 11.13 -25.59 9.28
CA LYS A 346 11.63 -24.78 10.40
C LYS A 346 10.50 -24.04 11.11
N TYR A 347 9.58 -23.44 10.35
CA TYR A 347 8.45 -22.68 10.88
C TYR A 347 7.12 -23.36 10.53
N VAL A 348 7.06 -23.97 9.35
CA VAL A 348 5.89 -24.64 8.80
C VAL A 348 6.33 -25.92 8.10
N GLN A 349 5.68 -27.04 8.45
CA GLN A 349 5.95 -28.32 7.79
C GLN A 349 5.20 -28.38 6.45
N GLY A 350 5.93 -28.32 5.34
CA GLY A 350 5.38 -28.46 3.99
C GLY A 350 5.05 -29.92 3.64
N CYS A 351 4.16 -30.10 2.65
CA CYS A 351 3.82 -31.42 2.09
C CYS A 351 3.61 -31.40 0.55
N PRO A 352 4.61 -30.99 -0.24
CA PRO A 352 4.52 -30.86 -1.71
C PRO A 352 4.01 -32.11 -2.43
N ASP A 353 4.33 -33.29 -1.90
CA ASP A 353 3.99 -34.58 -2.52
C ASP A 353 2.55 -35.03 -2.27
N MET A 354 1.80 -34.33 -1.40
CA MET A 354 0.47 -34.74 -0.93
C MET A 354 -0.67 -33.94 -1.59
N PHE A 355 -0.55 -33.63 -2.88
CA PHE A 355 -1.62 -32.97 -3.62
C PHE A 355 -2.85 -33.89 -3.79
N GLN A 356 -4.01 -33.44 -3.31
CA GLN A 356 -5.21 -34.29 -3.22
C GLN A 356 -6.19 -34.13 -4.39
N PHE A 357 -6.00 -33.14 -5.26
CA PHE A 357 -7.01 -32.72 -6.24
C PHE A 357 -6.60 -32.93 -7.70
N GLY A 358 -5.57 -33.75 -7.95
CA GLY A 358 -5.11 -34.06 -9.29
C GLY A 358 -3.68 -34.60 -9.28
N GLN A 359 -2.93 -34.27 -10.32
CA GLN A 359 -1.52 -34.61 -10.44
C GLN A 359 -0.68 -33.33 -10.34
N THR A 360 0.40 -33.41 -9.59
CA THR A 360 1.41 -32.36 -9.53
C THR A 360 2.18 -32.29 -10.84
N GLU A 361 2.32 -31.10 -11.41
CA GLU A 361 3.17 -30.85 -12.57
C GLU A 361 4.52 -30.26 -12.12
N VAL A 362 5.61 -30.91 -12.50
CA VAL A 362 6.97 -30.43 -12.21
C VAL A 362 7.45 -29.57 -13.37
N VAL A 363 7.72 -28.29 -13.10
CA VAL A 363 8.03 -27.25 -14.08
C VAL A 363 9.41 -26.70 -13.80
N ASP A 364 10.22 -26.46 -14.83
CA ASP A 364 11.50 -25.77 -14.63
C ASP A 364 11.25 -24.28 -14.32
N ASP A 365 12.02 -23.70 -13.40
CA ASP A 365 11.91 -22.29 -12.98
C ASP A 365 11.76 -21.30 -14.15
N TRP A 366 12.56 -21.46 -15.21
CA TRP A 366 12.52 -20.58 -16.40
C TRP A 366 11.22 -20.66 -17.21
N HIS A 367 10.49 -21.77 -17.12
CA HIS A 367 9.18 -21.96 -17.75
C HIS A 367 8.02 -21.61 -16.82
N LEU A 368 8.26 -21.43 -15.52
CA LEU A 368 7.21 -21.32 -14.50
C LEU A 368 6.23 -20.20 -14.80
N LEU A 369 6.73 -19.01 -15.17
CA LEU A 369 5.89 -17.86 -15.50
C LEU A 369 5.02 -18.10 -16.76
N GLY A 370 5.56 -18.80 -17.76
CA GLY A 370 4.81 -19.20 -18.95
C GLY A 370 3.70 -20.18 -18.60
N LYS A 371 4.04 -21.24 -17.86
CA LYS A 371 3.08 -22.25 -17.41
C LYS A 371 1.99 -21.66 -16.51
N LEU A 372 2.32 -20.73 -15.62
CA LEU A 372 1.36 -19.98 -14.81
C LEU A 372 0.36 -19.22 -15.69
N ARG A 373 0.86 -18.47 -16.69
CA ARG A 373 0.01 -17.73 -17.64
C ARG A 373 -0.91 -18.66 -18.40
N ASP A 374 -0.39 -19.76 -18.93
CA ASP A 374 -1.17 -20.75 -19.67
C ASP A 374 -2.26 -21.36 -18.79
N THR A 375 -1.93 -21.76 -17.56
CA THR A 375 -2.87 -22.35 -16.60
C THR A 375 -3.99 -21.38 -16.23
N ILE A 376 -3.67 -20.09 -16.01
CA ILE A 376 -4.69 -19.07 -15.76
C ILE A 376 -5.55 -18.84 -17.01
N ALA A 377 -4.94 -18.78 -18.20
CA ALA A 377 -5.64 -18.56 -19.47
C ALA A 377 -6.63 -19.68 -19.82
N MET A 378 -6.39 -20.92 -19.36
CA MET A 378 -7.37 -22.03 -19.48
C MET A 378 -8.71 -21.70 -18.83
N HIS A 379 -8.70 -20.89 -17.77
CA HIS A 379 -9.91 -20.52 -17.01
C HIS A 379 -10.38 -19.09 -17.32
N ALA A 380 -9.46 -18.18 -17.63
CA ALA A 380 -9.72 -16.78 -17.92
C ALA A 380 -9.74 -16.49 -19.44
N THR A 381 -10.69 -17.10 -20.16
CA THR A 381 -10.76 -17.05 -21.63
C THR A 381 -11.11 -15.68 -22.23
N GLY A 382 -11.36 -14.65 -21.40
CA GLY A 382 -11.84 -13.33 -21.85
C GLY A 382 -13.34 -13.25 -22.16
N GLU A 383 -14.07 -14.36 -22.11
CA GLU A 383 -15.53 -14.38 -22.30
C GLU A 383 -16.32 -14.11 -21.01
N ARG A 384 -15.65 -14.25 -19.85
CA ARG A 384 -16.26 -14.24 -18.52
C ARG A 384 -15.53 -13.24 -17.64
N ASP A 385 -16.23 -12.70 -16.65
CA ASP A 385 -15.57 -11.89 -15.63
C ASP A 385 -14.77 -12.79 -14.69
N VAL A 386 -13.60 -12.32 -14.27
CA VAL A 386 -12.69 -13.07 -13.42
C VAL A 386 -12.58 -12.40 -12.05
N VAL A 387 -12.63 -13.21 -11.00
CA VAL A 387 -12.38 -12.79 -9.62
C VAL A 387 -11.21 -13.59 -9.08
N LEU A 388 -10.15 -12.89 -8.68
CA LEU A 388 -9.02 -13.54 -8.01
C LEU A 388 -9.34 -13.75 -6.54
N VAL A 389 -9.02 -14.92 -6.01
CA VAL A 389 -9.31 -15.32 -4.63
C VAL A 389 -7.99 -15.67 -3.94
N GLY A 390 -7.88 -15.35 -2.66
CA GLY A 390 -6.77 -15.82 -1.83
C GLY A 390 -7.14 -15.84 -0.35
N HIS A 391 -6.18 -16.25 0.47
CA HIS A 391 -6.31 -16.30 1.92
C HIS A 391 -5.22 -15.43 2.55
N GLY A 392 -5.48 -14.12 2.65
CA GLY A 392 -4.40 -13.13 2.79
C GLY A 392 -3.80 -12.71 1.43
N ILE A 393 -4.66 -12.62 0.41
CA ILE A 393 -4.31 -12.46 -1.02
C ILE A 393 -3.25 -11.40 -1.38
N GLN A 394 -3.08 -10.37 -0.55
CA GLN A 394 -2.08 -9.33 -0.79
C GLN A 394 -0.64 -9.89 -0.77
N SER A 395 -0.41 -10.93 0.04
CA SER A 395 0.87 -11.65 0.07
C SER A 395 1.14 -12.35 -1.26
N ASP A 396 0.16 -13.11 -1.76
CA ASP A 396 0.27 -13.83 -3.03
C ASP A 396 0.42 -12.89 -4.22
N ILE A 397 -0.30 -11.76 -4.22
CA ILE A 397 -0.15 -10.72 -5.26
C ILE A 397 1.28 -10.16 -5.27
N ALA A 398 1.90 -9.97 -4.10
CA ALA A 398 3.27 -9.51 -4.01
C ALA A 398 4.26 -10.57 -4.56
N HIS A 399 4.02 -11.86 -4.25
CA HIS A 399 4.83 -12.97 -4.79
C HIS A 399 4.67 -13.13 -6.30
N LEU A 400 3.45 -13.06 -6.83
CA LEU A 400 3.17 -13.05 -8.27
C LEU A 400 3.92 -11.91 -8.97
N SER A 401 3.92 -10.72 -8.37
CA SER A 401 4.61 -9.55 -8.90
C SER A 401 6.13 -9.76 -8.96
N LYS A 402 6.73 -10.37 -7.92
CA LYS A 402 8.16 -10.75 -7.91
C LYS A 402 8.50 -11.78 -8.99
N LEU A 403 7.57 -12.70 -9.28
CA LEU A 403 7.70 -13.67 -10.37
C LEU A 403 7.54 -13.03 -11.77
N GLY A 404 7.16 -11.75 -11.86
CA GLY A 404 6.90 -11.07 -13.13
C GLY A 404 5.49 -11.33 -13.69
N PHE A 405 4.55 -11.79 -12.86
CA PHE A 405 3.14 -11.90 -13.20
C PHE A 405 2.36 -10.73 -12.59
N ASN A 406 1.74 -9.90 -13.44
CA ASN A 406 0.86 -8.83 -12.99
C ASN A 406 -0.61 -9.31 -13.08
N PRO A 407 -1.34 -9.48 -11.97
CA PRO A 407 -2.74 -9.90 -12.01
C PRO A 407 -3.64 -9.03 -12.89
N SER A 408 -3.32 -7.73 -13.06
CA SER A 408 -4.06 -6.84 -13.95
C SER A 408 -3.96 -7.24 -15.44
N SER A 409 -3.05 -8.13 -15.82
CA SER A 409 -3.00 -8.69 -17.17
C SER A 409 -4.05 -9.77 -17.42
N ILE A 410 -4.77 -10.24 -16.39
CA ILE A 410 -5.84 -11.23 -16.55
C ILE A 410 -7.04 -10.56 -17.25
N PRO A 411 -7.48 -11.07 -18.41
CA PRO A 411 -8.62 -10.49 -19.12
C PRO A 411 -9.88 -10.48 -18.24
N ARG A 412 -10.57 -9.34 -18.24
CA ARG A 412 -11.83 -9.14 -17.48
C ARG A 412 -11.71 -9.43 -15.98
N LEU A 413 -10.55 -9.18 -15.39
CA LEU A 413 -10.42 -9.15 -13.93
C LEU A 413 -11.28 -8.01 -13.36
N ILE A 414 -12.34 -8.36 -12.63
CA ILE A 414 -13.28 -7.38 -12.05
C ILE A 414 -13.03 -7.10 -10.57
N GLY A 415 -12.16 -7.88 -9.93
CA GLY A 415 -11.77 -7.65 -8.54
C GLY A 415 -11.11 -8.85 -7.88
N THR A 416 -10.87 -8.69 -6.57
CA THR A 416 -10.25 -9.68 -5.71
C THR A 416 -11.12 -9.98 -4.49
N VAL A 417 -10.98 -11.18 -3.94
CA VAL A 417 -11.66 -11.65 -2.72
C VAL A 417 -10.64 -12.27 -1.78
N ASP A 418 -10.64 -11.79 -0.54
CA ASP A 418 -9.81 -12.35 0.53
C ASP A 418 -10.69 -13.16 1.49
N THR A 419 -10.44 -14.46 1.57
CA THR A 419 -11.22 -15.37 2.40
C THR A 419 -10.98 -15.19 3.90
N GLN A 420 -9.84 -14.62 4.33
CA GLN A 420 -9.66 -14.21 5.73
C GLN A 420 -10.64 -13.10 6.11
N SER A 421 -10.71 -12.09 5.24
CA SER A 421 -11.65 -10.97 5.36
C SER A 421 -13.11 -11.42 5.28
N LEU A 422 -13.42 -12.39 4.42
CA LEU A 422 -14.76 -12.96 4.28
C LEU A 422 -15.17 -13.74 5.55
N HIS A 423 -14.27 -14.55 6.10
CA HIS A 423 -14.50 -15.32 7.30
C HIS A 423 -14.79 -14.45 8.53
N GLN A 424 -14.14 -13.29 8.64
CA GLN A 424 -14.44 -12.32 9.71
C GLN A 424 -15.90 -11.84 9.68
N VAL A 425 -16.50 -11.69 8.50
CA VAL A 425 -17.93 -11.36 8.39
C VAL A 425 -18.80 -12.57 8.64
N TRP A 426 -18.45 -13.72 8.06
CA TRP A 426 -19.20 -14.95 8.24
C TRP A 426 -19.31 -15.33 9.73
N LYS A 427 -18.19 -15.34 10.47
CA LYS A 427 -18.12 -15.69 11.90
C LYS A 427 -18.45 -14.52 12.85
N ARG A 428 -18.64 -13.30 12.32
CA ARG A 428 -18.71 -12.05 13.12
C ARG A 428 -17.48 -11.83 14.02
N GLY A 429 -16.31 -12.30 13.57
CA GLY A 429 -15.04 -12.21 14.30
C GLY A 429 -14.18 -11.01 13.87
N GLU A 430 -13.37 -10.49 14.79
CA GLU A 430 -12.46 -9.38 14.48
C GLU A 430 -11.08 -9.82 13.98
N GLN A 431 -10.63 -11.00 14.40
CA GLN A 431 -9.28 -11.47 14.09
C GLN A 431 -9.27 -12.28 12.79
N PRO A 432 -8.30 -12.03 11.88
CA PRO A 432 -8.07 -12.94 10.76
C PRO A 432 -7.67 -14.30 11.31
N ARG A 433 -8.06 -15.37 10.60
CA ARG A 433 -7.73 -16.75 10.97
C ARG A 433 -6.94 -17.40 9.86
N ARG A 434 -6.05 -18.31 10.23
CA ARG A 434 -5.35 -19.19 9.30
C ARG A 434 -6.35 -20.12 8.60
N LEU A 435 -5.95 -20.68 7.46
CA LEU A 435 -6.83 -21.49 6.62
C LEU A 435 -7.35 -22.71 7.36
N ASP A 436 -6.51 -23.40 8.15
CA ASP A 436 -6.89 -24.54 8.98
C ASP A 436 -8.07 -24.23 9.92
N ALA A 437 -8.02 -23.07 10.58
CA ALA A 437 -9.05 -22.64 11.51
C ALA A 437 -10.34 -22.24 10.79
N VAL A 438 -10.24 -21.61 9.61
CA VAL A 438 -11.40 -21.31 8.78
C VAL A 438 -12.10 -22.58 8.30
N LEU A 439 -11.34 -23.56 7.81
CA LEU A 439 -11.90 -24.84 7.34
C LEU A 439 -12.54 -25.63 8.49
N SER A 440 -11.91 -25.62 9.66
CA SER A 440 -12.46 -26.23 10.89
C SER A 440 -13.76 -25.57 11.31
N ASP A 441 -13.81 -24.23 11.32
CA ASP A 441 -15.02 -23.47 11.66
C ASP A 441 -16.17 -23.76 10.67
N LEU A 442 -15.84 -23.96 9.40
CA LEU A 442 -16.79 -24.33 8.34
C LEU A 442 -17.11 -25.82 8.30
N CYS A 443 -16.52 -26.65 9.17
CA CYS A 443 -16.69 -28.11 9.16
C CYS A 443 -16.30 -28.74 7.80
N ILE A 444 -15.29 -28.19 7.13
CA ILE A 444 -14.73 -28.72 5.89
C ILE A 444 -13.56 -29.64 6.27
N ARG A 445 -13.71 -30.94 5.97
CA ARG A 445 -12.61 -31.91 6.12
C ARG A 445 -11.44 -31.50 5.23
N HIS A 446 -10.28 -31.40 5.83
CA HIS A 446 -9.05 -31.00 5.16
C HIS A 446 -7.86 -31.79 5.68
N SER A 447 -6.86 -31.96 4.83
CA SER A 447 -5.59 -32.60 5.14
C SER A 447 -4.52 -31.96 4.25
N TYR A 448 -3.25 -32.13 4.63
CA TYR A 448 -2.12 -31.71 3.80
C TYR A 448 -2.20 -30.23 3.36
N LEU A 449 -2.49 -29.35 4.32
CA LEU A 449 -2.24 -27.91 4.14
C LEU A 449 -0.72 -27.67 4.07
N HIS A 450 -0.30 -26.53 3.51
CA HIS A 450 1.11 -26.29 3.10
C HIS A 450 1.52 -27.16 1.91
N ASN A 451 0.53 -27.45 1.07
CA ASN A 451 0.67 -27.84 -0.32
C ASN A 451 -0.12 -26.79 -1.09
N ALA A 452 0.54 -26.01 -1.94
CA ALA A 452 -0.09 -24.82 -2.51
C ALA A 452 -1.37 -25.17 -3.29
N GLY A 453 -1.38 -26.31 -4.00
CA GLY A 453 -2.54 -26.80 -4.75
C GLY A 453 -3.75 -27.15 -3.87
N ASN A 454 -3.50 -27.79 -2.72
CA ASN A 454 -4.52 -28.06 -1.72
C ASN A 454 -5.05 -26.75 -1.12
N ASP A 455 -4.17 -25.83 -0.75
CA ASP A 455 -4.52 -24.57 -0.10
C ASP A 455 -5.36 -23.66 -1.01
N ALA A 456 -5.00 -23.55 -2.30
CA ALA A 456 -5.83 -22.87 -3.29
C ALA A 456 -7.22 -23.51 -3.44
N THR A 457 -7.30 -24.85 -3.42
CA THR A 457 -8.56 -25.58 -3.54
C THR A 457 -9.45 -25.39 -2.31
N TYR A 458 -8.89 -25.57 -1.12
CA TYR A 458 -9.59 -25.38 0.14
C TYR A 458 -10.04 -23.93 0.34
N THR A 459 -9.25 -22.96 -0.12
CA THR A 459 -9.62 -21.54 -0.16
C THR A 459 -10.90 -21.31 -0.98
N LEU A 460 -11.02 -21.90 -2.18
CA LEU A 460 -12.27 -21.82 -2.95
C LEU A 460 -13.44 -22.55 -2.29
N ARG A 461 -13.20 -23.72 -1.68
CA ARG A 461 -14.26 -24.44 -0.94
C ARG A 461 -14.79 -23.57 0.20
N ALA A 462 -13.91 -22.96 0.97
CA ALA A 462 -14.26 -22.05 2.05
C ALA A 462 -15.06 -20.83 1.54
N LEU A 463 -14.63 -20.20 0.44
CA LEU A 463 -15.35 -19.11 -0.21
C LEU A 463 -16.79 -19.51 -0.57
N VAL A 464 -16.95 -20.66 -1.23
CA VAL A 464 -18.27 -21.16 -1.65
C VAL A 464 -19.16 -21.38 -0.44
N THR A 465 -18.65 -22.04 0.60
CA THR A 465 -19.42 -22.38 1.80
C THR A 465 -19.88 -21.13 2.56
N MET A 466 -18.95 -20.20 2.80
CA MET A 466 -19.30 -18.93 3.45
C MET A 466 -20.33 -18.13 2.64
N ALA A 467 -20.22 -18.15 1.31
CA ALA A 467 -21.17 -17.45 0.44
C ALA A 467 -22.56 -18.10 0.46
N VAL A 468 -22.65 -19.43 0.35
CA VAL A 468 -23.92 -20.17 0.36
C VAL A 468 -24.65 -19.97 1.68
N GLU A 469 -23.94 -20.08 2.81
CA GLU A 469 -24.54 -19.90 4.13
C GLU A 469 -24.88 -18.46 4.45
N GLY A 470 -24.07 -17.52 3.98
CA GLY A 470 -24.14 -16.14 4.46
C GLY A 470 -23.67 -16.00 5.90
N PRO A 471 -23.86 -14.82 6.53
CA PRO A 471 -23.38 -14.58 7.89
C PRO A 471 -24.01 -15.54 8.91
N MET A 472 -23.21 -16.03 9.86
CA MET A 472 -23.66 -16.90 10.94
C MET A 472 -24.81 -16.24 11.73
N PRO A 473 -25.84 -17.00 12.14
CA PRO A 473 -26.91 -16.51 13.01
C PRO A 473 -26.38 -15.89 14.30
N GLU A 474 -27.16 -14.98 14.89
CA GLU A 474 -26.76 -14.31 16.11
C GLU A 474 -26.76 -15.29 17.30
N GLY A 475 -25.64 -15.37 18.02
CA GLY A 475 -25.47 -16.26 19.17
C GLY A 475 -24.83 -17.62 18.85
N GLU A 476 -24.68 -17.98 17.56
CA GLU A 476 -23.92 -19.17 17.17
C GLU A 476 -22.41 -18.86 17.12
N THR A 477 -21.59 -19.85 17.48
CA THR A 477 -20.11 -19.74 17.50
C THR A 477 -19.42 -20.81 16.66
N TRP A 478 -20.18 -21.79 16.17
CA TRP A 478 -19.72 -22.93 15.39
C TRP A 478 -20.86 -23.40 14.49
N ARG A 479 -20.52 -23.90 13.30
CA ARG A 479 -21.48 -24.46 12.35
C ARG A 479 -21.90 -25.85 12.82
N ILE A 480 -23.20 -26.14 12.87
CA ILE A 480 -23.69 -27.50 13.17
C ILE A 480 -23.09 -28.48 12.14
N PRO A 481 -22.57 -29.65 12.56
CA PRO A 481 -21.67 -30.49 11.76
C PRO A 481 -22.51 -31.38 10.83
N GLN A 482 -23.45 -30.80 10.09
CA GLN A 482 -24.29 -31.52 9.15
C GLN A 482 -23.49 -32.03 7.93
N LEU A 483 -22.27 -31.50 7.72
CA LEU A 483 -21.33 -31.96 6.69
C LEU A 483 -20.45 -33.14 7.13
N PHE A 484 -20.37 -33.45 8.43
CA PHE A 484 -19.61 -34.61 8.91
C PHE A 484 -20.34 -35.94 8.64
N SER A 485 -21.67 -35.92 8.49
CA SER A 485 -22.46 -37.13 8.19
C SER A 485 -22.60 -37.43 6.69
N LEU A 486 -21.98 -36.64 5.82
CA LEU A 486 -22.00 -36.88 4.37
C LEU A 486 -20.89 -37.85 3.98
N ASP A 487 -21.15 -39.13 4.21
CA ASP A 487 -20.55 -40.24 3.48
C ASP A 487 -21.03 -40.32 2.01
N ASP A 488 -21.92 -39.41 1.59
CA ASP A 488 -22.58 -39.45 0.27
C ASP A 488 -21.96 -38.54 -0.80
N VAL A 489 -20.88 -37.78 -0.50
CA VAL A 489 -20.16 -37.02 -1.55
C VAL A 489 -19.06 -37.89 -2.14
N ALA A 490 -19.50 -38.75 -3.06
CA ALA A 490 -18.74 -39.45 -4.09
C ALA A 490 -17.69 -40.48 -3.62
N GLY A 491 -17.94 -41.76 -3.92
CA GLY A 491 -17.10 -42.60 -4.79
C GLY A 491 -15.58 -42.66 -4.60
N LEU A 492 -15.06 -42.20 -3.47
CA LEU A 492 -13.67 -42.32 -3.07
C LEU A 492 -13.58 -43.56 -2.19
N SER A 493 -12.91 -44.57 -2.72
CA SER A 493 -12.68 -45.86 -2.09
C SER A 493 -12.32 -45.72 -0.62
N ARG A 494 -13.05 -46.46 0.23
CA ARG A 494 -12.62 -46.83 1.58
C ARG A 494 -11.25 -47.49 1.48
N GLY A 495 -10.21 -46.77 1.89
CA GLY A 495 -8.87 -47.28 2.03
C GLY A 495 -8.06 -46.26 2.81
N ASP A 496 -7.62 -46.66 3.99
CA ASP A 496 -6.57 -46.04 4.78
C ASP A 496 -6.96 -44.81 5.62
N GLN A 497 -7.77 -45.10 6.65
CA GLN A 497 -7.62 -44.44 7.94
C GLN A 497 -6.31 -44.91 8.59
N ILE A 498 -5.32 -44.03 8.71
CA ILE A 498 -4.32 -44.09 9.79
C ILE A 498 -4.13 -42.65 10.30
N TRP A 499 -4.33 -42.54 11.62
CA TRP A 499 -4.33 -41.39 12.55
C TRP A 499 -3.55 -40.14 12.19
#